data_AF-A0A2R7NUD5-F1
#
_entry.id   AF-A0A2R7NUD5-F1
#
_cell.length_a   1.000
_cell.length_b   1.000
_cell.length_c   1.000
_cell.angle_alpha   90.00
_cell.angle_beta   90.00
_cell.angle_gamma   90.00
#
_symmetry.space_group_name_H-M   'P 1'
#
loop_
_entity.id
_entity.type
_entity.pdbx_description
1 polymer ?
#
loop_
_entity_poly.entity_id
_entity_poly.type
_entity_poly.pdbx_seq_one_letter_code
_entity_poly.pdbx_strand_id
1 'polypeptide(L)'
;MLAMLALLRTFSWQDLRHHPWRSAAAVAAVMLGVALAFAVHVINASALDEFSQAVRAVNGQPDLELRAMQGSLPEALYERLATDPQVARASPLLELAAVAQADTAAGANDQSPRTPIRVLGADALLLPTMAPALVPRPWDSADRFA
;
A
#
# COMPACT_ATOMS: atom_id res chain seq x y z
N MET A 1 25.63 35.83 -28.29
CA MET A 1 24.74 35.30 -27.23
C MET A 1 25.32 35.47 -25.81
N LEU A 2 26.56 35.05 -25.55
CA LEU A 2 27.24 35.24 -24.24
C LEU A 2 27.36 36.72 -23.80
N ALA A 3 27.69 37.63 -24.73
CA ALA A 3 27.77 39.07 -24.44
C ALA A 3 26.41 39.69 -24.05
N MET A 4 25.31 39.17 -24.60
CA MET A 4 23.95 39.64 -24.32
C MET A 4 23.49 39.19 -22.92
N LEU A 5 23.83 37.95 -22.52
CA LEU A 5 23.60 37.45 -21.16
C LEU A 5 24.44 38.22 -20.12
N ALA A 6 25.67 38.60 -20.47
CA ALA A 6 26.52 39.41 -19.60
C ALA A 6 25.93 40.82 -19.37
N LEU A 7 25.39 41.46 -20.42
CA LEU A 7 24.69 42.75 -20.33
C LEU A 7 23.42 42.66 -19.47
N LEU A 8 22.57 41.65 -19.70
CA LEU A 8 21.36 41.41 -18.89
C LEU A 8 21.70 41.18 -17.41
N ARG A 9 22.75 40.39 -17.13
CA ARG A 9 23.18 40.10 -15.76
C ARG A 9 23.71 41.36 -15.07
N THR A 10 24.48 42.19 -15.76
CA THR A 10 25.09 43.39 -15.16
C THR A 10 24.06 44.48 -14.90
N PHE A 11 23.12 44.69 -15.83
CA PHE A 11 22.05 45.69 -15.68
C PHE A 11 20.99 45.27 -14.65
N SER A 12 20.54 44.00 -14.66
CA SER A 12 19.63 43.49 -13.62
C SER A 12 20.25 43.48 -12.23
N TRP A 13 21.56 43.22 -12.13
CA TRP A 13 22.27 43.21 -10.84
C TRP A 13 22.42 44.61 -10.24
N GLN A 14 22.55 45.65 -11.06
CA GLN A 14 22.55 47.04 -10.60
C GLN A 14 21.15 47.47 -10.13
N ASP A 15 20.09 47.11 -10.85
CA ASP A 15 18.71 47.42 -10.44
C ASP A 15 18.30 46.74 -9.12
N LEU A 16 18.72 45.48 -8.91
CA LEU A 16 18.53 44.78 -7.63
C LEU A 16 19.24 45.47 -6.45
N ARG A 17 20.39 46.12 -6.68
CA ARG A 17 21.17 46.80 -5.64
C ARG A 17 20.66 48.20 -5.32
N HIS A 18 20.02 48.88 -6.27
CA HIS A 18 19.48 50.23 -6.03
C HIS A 18 18.18 50.22 -5.23
N HIS A 19 17.39 49.13 -5.25
CA HIS A 19 16.16 48.98 -4.47
C HIS A 19 16.09 47.66 -3.68
N PRO A 20 17.02 47.43 -2.73
CA PRO A 20 17.15 46.14 -2.04
C PRO A 20 15.88 45.73 -1.28
N TRP A 21 15.14 46.71 -0.74
CA TRP A 21 13.90 46.47 -0.02
C TRP A 21 12.75 45.99 -0.93
N ARG A 22 12.70 46.48 -2.17
CA ARG A 22 11.68 46.06 -3.14
C ARG A 22 11.93 44.63 -3.59
N SER A 23 13.19 44.28 -3.88
CA SER A 23 13.57 42.92 -4.26
C SER A 23 13.39 41.94 -3.09
N ALA A 24 13.75 42.33 -1.88
CA ALA A 24 13.50 41.51 -0.68
C ALA A 24 12.01 41.26 -0.45
N ALA A 25 11.17 42.30 -0.59
CA ALA A 25 9.72 42.16 -0.48
C ALA A 25 9.13 41.25 -1.58
N ALA A 26 9.62 41.36 -2.81
CA ALA A 26 9.20 40.51 -3.92
C ALA A 26 9.57 39.03 -3.68
N VAL A 27 10.80 38.77 -3.24
CA VAL A 27 11.24 37.40 -2.90
C VAL A 27 10.43 36.85 -1.73
N ALA A 28 10.18 37.65 -0.69
CA ALA A 28 9.36 37.25 0.46
C ALA A 28 7.93 36.92 0.04
N ALA A 29 7.31 37.72 -0.82
CA ALA A 29 5.96 37.48 -1.33
C ALA A 29 5.89 36.16 -2.13
N VAL A 30 6.86 35.89 -3.00
CA VAL A 30 6.94 34.63 -3.76
C VAL A 30 7.16 33.44 -2.82
N MET A 31 8.09 33.55 -1.88
CA MET A 31 8.36 32.50 -0.88
C MET A 31 7.12 32.16 -0.06
N LEU A 32 6.39 33.19 0.42
CA LEU A 32 5.14 33.02 1.15
C LEU A 32 4.07 32.33 0.30
N GLY A 33 3.91 32.72 -0.96
CA GLY A 33 2.96 32.08 -1.88
C GLY A 33 3.26 30.60 -2.11
N VAL A 34 4.53 30.28 -2.41
CA VAL A 34 4.98 28.89 -2.61
C VAL A 34 4.84 28.08 -1.33
N ALA A 35 5.23 28.63 -0.17
CA ALA A 35 5.13 27.97 1.11
C ALA A 35 3.68 27.68 1.50
N LEU A 36 2.75 28.62 1.27
CA LEU A 36 1.33 28.42 1.54
C LEU A 36 0.74 27.31 0.66
N ALA A 37 1.02 27.35 -0.64
CA ALA A 37 0.55 26.31 -1.57
C ALA A 37 1.11 24.93 -1.21
N PHE A 38 2.39 24.86 -0.85
CA PHE A 38 3.04 23.63 -0.41
C PHE A 38 2.44 23.12 0.92
N ALA A 39 2.19 24.00 1.89
CA ALA A 39 1.60 23.62 3.17
C ALA A 39 0.21 23.00 2.99
N VAL A 40 -0.64 23.59 2.14
CA VAL A 40 -1.96 23.02 1.81
C VAL A 40 -1.82 21.65 1.18
N HIS A 41 -0.88 21.48 0.24
CA HIS A 41 -0.66 20.19 -0.41
C HIS A 41 -0.20 19.13 0.60
N VAL A 42 0.77 19.45 1.46
CA VAL A 42 1.28 18.53 2.48
C VAL A 42 0.18 18.16 3.47
N ILE A 43 -0.58 19.12 3.99
CA ILE A 43 -1.66 18.84 4.95
C ILE A 43 -2.72 17.92 4.32
N ASN A 44 -3.13 18.21 3.09
CA ASN A 44 -4.14 17.40 2.40
C ASN A 44 -3.63 15.98 2.09
N ALA A 45 -2.35 15.86 1.67
CA ALA A 45 -1.74 14.56 1.41
C ALA A 45 -1.57 13.73 2.69
N SER A 46 -1.09 14.33 3.78
CA SER A 46 -0.90 13.64 5.06
C SER A 46 -2.22 13.12 5.63
N ALA A 47 -3.29 13.91 5.58
CA ALA A 47 -4.61 13.47 6.05
C ALA A 47 -5.16 12.30 5.21
N LEU A 48 -4.98 12.35 3.89
CA LEU A 48 -5.42 11.28 3.00
C LEU A 48 -4.62 9.99 3.23
N ASP A 49 -3.31 10.09 3.45
CA ASP A 49 -2.44 8.95 3.69
C ASP A 49 -2.73 8.27 5.03
N GLU A 50 -2.95 9.03 6.10
CA GLU A 50 -3.29 8.50 7.42
C GLU A 50 -4.66 7.82 7.42
N PHE A 51 -5.65 8.40 6.74
CA PHE A 51 -6.94 7.76 6.54
C PHE A 51 -6.82 6.49 5.69
N SER A 52 -6.03 6.53 4.61
CA SER A 52 -5.81 5.36 3.75
C SER A 52 -5.06 4.24 4.47
N GLN A 53 -4.09 4.56 5.33
CA GLN A 53 -3.43 3.60 6.22
C GLN A 53 -4.42 2.98 7.20
N ALA A 54 -5.26 3.79 7.86
CA ALA A 54 -6.28 3.29 8.77
C ALA A 54 -7.27 2.34 8.06
N VAL A 55 -7.72 2.70 6.85
CA VAL A 55 -8.60 1.85 6.04
C VAL A 55 -7.90 0.56 5.60
N ARG A 56 -6.62 0.61 5.20
CA ARG A 56 -5.84 -0.59 4.87
C ARG A 56 -5.66 -1.50 6.08
N ALA A 57 -5.37 -0.94 7.26
CA ALA A 57 -5.25 -1.69 8.50
C ALA A 57 -6.58 -2.35 8.92
N VAL A 58 -7.71 -1.64 8.78
CA VAL A 58 -9.05 -2.20 9.08
C VAL A 58 -9.41 -3.33 8.11
N ASN A 59 -9.05 -3.19 6.83
CA ASN A 59 -9.26 -4.23 5.83
C ASN A 59 -8.22 -5.36 5.91
N GLY A 60 -7.18 -5.19 6.72
CA GLY A 60 -6.09 -6.16 6.87
C GLY A 60 -5.22 -6.34 5.63
N GLN A 61 -5.02 -5.25 4.88
CA GLN A 61 -4.10 -5.26 3.76
C GLN A 61 -2.66 -5.19 4.29
N PRO A 62 -1.74 -6.04 3.78
CA PRO A 62 -0.34 -6.00 4.19
C PRO A 62 0.33 -4.73 3.68
N ASP A 63 1.22 -4.13 4.48
CA ASP A 63 2.07 -3.02 4.03
C ASP A 63 3.08 -3.47 2.97
N LEU A 64 3.54 -4.72 3.08
CA LEU A 64 4.46 -5.37 2.16
C LEU A 64 4.04 -6.83 1.93
N GLU A 65 4.01 -7.24 0.67
CA GLU A 65 3.74 -8.62 0.27
C GLU A 65 4.99 -9.23 -0.40
N LEU A 66 5.46 -10.34 0.14
CA LEU A 66 6.56 -11.12 -0.44
C LEU A 66 5.99 -12.33 -1.15
N ARG A 67 6.06 -12.31 -2.49
CA ARG A 67 5.65 -13.43 -3.35
C ARG A 67 6.83 -13.90 -4.18
N ALA A 68 6.94 -15.22 -4.34
CA ALA A 68 7.87 -15.78 -5.31
C ALA A 68 7.42 -15.41 -6.73
N MET A 69 8.33 -14.87 -7.55
CA MET A 69 8.01 -14.61 -8.97
C MET A 69 7.72 -15.91 -9.72
N GLN A 70 8.41 -16.99 -9.37
CA GLN A 70 8.27 -18.34 -9.91
C GLN A 70 8.54 -19.36 -8.79
N GLY A 71 7.76 -20.44 -8.74
CA GLY A 71 7.93 -21.52 -7.77
C GLY A 71 7.45 -21.19 -6.35
N SER A 72 7.91 -21.97 -5.37
CA SER A 72 7.59 -21.77 -3.96
C SER A 72 8.56 -20.80 -3.28
N LEU A 73 8.07 -20.08 -2.26
CA LEU A 73 8.91 -19.27 -1.40
C LEU A 73 9.56 -20.16 -0.33
N PRO A 74 10.89 -20.11 -0.14
CA PRO A 74 11.54 -20.87 0.93
C PRO A 74 11.03 -20.46 2.32
N GLU A 75 10.60 -21.43 3.12
CA GLU A 75 10.04 -21.18 4.45
C GLU A 75 11.05 -20.58 5.44
N ALA A 76 12.35 -20.83 5.24
CA ALA A 76 13.42 -20.19 6.03
C ALA A 76 13.43 -18.64 5.92
N LEU A 77 12.84 -18.06 4.86
CA LEU A 77 12.66 -16.61 4.78
C LEU A 77 11.61 -16.11 5.77
N TYR A 78 10.56 -16.89 6.01
CA TYR A 78 9.52 -16.53 6.96
C TYR A 78 10.09 -16.40 8.37
N GLU A 79 10.90 -17.36 8.82
CA GLU A 79 11.55 -17.31 10.14
C GLU A 79 12.42 -16.05 10.30
N ARG A 80 13.22 -15.72 9.28
CA ARG A 80 14.07 -14.52 9.27
C ARG A 80 13.26 -13.22 9.31
N LEU A 81 12.16 -13.15 8.59
CA LEU A 81 11.30 -11.97 8.56
C LEU A 81 10.48 -11.83 9.84
N ALA A 82 10.00 -12.94 10.40
CA ALA A 82 9.21 -12.94 11.63
C ALA A 82 10.05 -12.57 12.86
N THR A 83 11.37 -12.75 12.80
CA THR A 83 12.32 -12.40 13.88
C THR A 83 13.01 -11.05 13.68
N ASP A 84 12.81 -10.39 12.54
CA ASP A 84 13.44 -9.10 12.25
C ASP A 84 12.84 -7.99 13.14
N PRO A 85 13.67 -7.21 13.87
CA PRO A 85 13.19 -6.16 14.76
C PRO A 85 12.41 -5.03 14.06
N GLN A 86 12.55 -4.87 12.74
CA GLN A 86 11.79 -3.90 11.94
C GLN A 86 10.42 -4.43 11.51
N VAL A 87 10.17 -5.73 11.66
CA VAL A 87 8.91 -6.37 11.27
C VAL A 87 8.02 -6.53 12.49
N ALA A 88 6.98 -5.71 12.59
CA ALA A 88 6.05 -5.77 13.72
C ALA A 88 5.27 -7.08 13.78
N ARG A 89 4.91 -7.64 12.61
CA ARG A 89 4.12 -8.87 12.49
C ARG A 89 4.27 -9.44 11.08
N ALA A 90 4.48 -10.76 10.97
CA ALA A 90 4.54 -11.49 9.70
C ALA A 90 3.55 -12.65 9.71
N SER A 91 2.68 -12.72 8.70
CA SER A 91 1.73 -13.84 8.52
C SER A 91 2.06 -14.61 7.24
N PRO A 92 2.20 -15.95 7.30
CA PRO A 92 2.34 -16.76 6.10
C PRO A 92 0.98 -16.91 5.41
N LEU A 93 0.98 -16.92 4.07
CA LEU A 93 -0.18 -17.20 3.24
C LEU A 93 0.20 -18.23 2.17
N LEU A 94 -0.57 -19.31 2.10
CA LEU A 94 -0.43 -20.37 1.11
C LEU A 94 -1.57 -20.25 0.11
N GLU A 95 -1.26 -20.20 -1.19
CA GLU A 95 -2.24 -20.12 -2.26
C GLU A 95 -2.17 -21.40 -3.11
N LEU A 96 -3.28 -22.12 -3.20
CA LEU A 96 -3.40 -23.33 -4.02
C LEU A 96 -4.55 -23.16 -5.01
N ALA A 97 -4.31 -23.47 -6.29
CA ALA A 97 -5.36 -23.65 -7.26
C ALA A 97 -5.87 -25.09 -7.19
N ALA A 98 -7.17 -25.27 -6.97
CA ALA A 98 -7.84 -26.56 -6.96
C ALA A 98 -9.06 -26.53 -7.90
N VAL A 99 -9.62 -27.69 -8.21
CA VAL A 99 -10.84 -27.80 -8.99
C VAL A 99 -11.87 -28.50 -8.12
N ALA A 100 -12.96 -27.81 -7.81
CA ALA A 100 -14.10 -28.38 -7.11
C ALA A 100 -14.99 -29.13 -8.12
N GLN A 101 -15.42 -30.32 -7.75
CA GLN A 101 -16.43 -31.09 -8.48
C GLN A 101 -17.52 -31.47 -7.49
N ALA A 102 -18.77 -31.17 -7.83
CA ALA A 102 -19.90 -31.56 -6.99
C ALA A 102 -20.05 -33.08 -7.00
N ASP A 103 -20.14 -33.68 -5.82
CA ASP A 103 -20.40 -35.11 -5.66
C ASP A 103 -21.89 -35.36 -5.95
N THR A 104 -22.20 -35.59 -7.24
CA THR A 104 -23.54 -36.02 -7.65
C THR A 104 -23.65 -37.51 -7.38
N ALA A 105 -24.57 -37.87 -6.47
CA ALA A 105 -24.88 -39.25 -6.11
C ALA A 105 -24.85 -40.18 -7.33
N ALA A 106 -24.07 -41.26 -7.20
CA ALA A 106 -23.76 -42.23 -8.25
C ALA A 106 -25.02 -42.65 -9.02
N GLY A 107 -25.14 -42.21 -10.28
CA GLY A 107 -26.21 -42.63 -11.19
C GLY A 107 -26.79 -41.55 -12.11
N ALA A 108 -26.55 -40.27 -11.84
CA ALA A 108 -26.89 -39.19 -12.76
C ALA A 108 -25.67 -38.83 -13.63
N ASN A 109 -25.88 -38.67 -14.95
CA ASN A 109 -24.86 -38.36 -15.95
C ASN A 109 -23.71 -37.48 -15.41
N ASP A 110 -22.48 -37.99 -15.59
CA ASP A 110 -21.18 -37.57 -15.05
C ASP A 110 -20.69 -36.17 -15.50
N GLN A 111 -21.58 -35.18 -15.53
CA GLN A 111 -21.37 -33.82 -16.04
C GLN A 111 -21.46 -32.78 -14.91
N SER A 112 -21.06 -33.16 -13.69
CA SER A 112 -20.93 -32.20 -12.60
C SER A 112 -19.97 -31.08 -13.00
N PRO A 113 -20.39 -29.81 -12.91
CA PRO A 113 -19.55 -28.69 -13.32
C PRO A 113 -18.27 -28.69 -12.48
N ARG A 114 -17.13 -28.68 -13.17
CA ARG A 114 -15.81 -28.49 -12.57
C ARG A 114 -15.58 -27.00 -12.41
N THR A 115 -15.50 -26.55 -11.16
CA THR A 115 -15.31 -25.14 -10.84
C THR A 115 -13.88 -24.94 -10.36
N PRO A 116 -13.04 -24.16 -11.07
CA PRO A 116 -11.74 -23.81 -10.54
C PRO A 116 -11.94 -22.95 -9.28
N ILE A 117 -11.28 -23.34 -8.21
CA ILE A 117 -11.31 -22.66 -6.92
C ILE A 117 -9.89 -22.30 -6.52
N ARG A 118 -9.77 -21.17 -5.82
CA ARG A 118 -8.53 -20.79 -5.15
C ARG A 118 -8.69 -21.03 -3.65
N VAL A 119 -7.82 -21.86 -3.11
CA VAL A 119 -7.75 -22.18 -1.69
C VAL A 119 -6.64 -21.35 -1.07
N LEU A 120 -6.96 -20.61 -0.01
CA LEU A 120 -6.01 -19.83 0.76
C LEU A 120 -5.84 -20.48 2.13
N GLY A 121 -4.60 -20.85 2.48
CA GLY A 121 -4.20 -21.28 3.80
C GLY A 121 -3.53 -20.13 4.54
N ALA A 122 -4.06 -19.75 5.70
CA ALA A 122 -3.54 -18.66 6.52
C ALA A 122 -3.53 -19.07 8.00
N ASP A 123 -2.70 -18.40 8.81
CA ASP A 123 -2.62 -18.65 10.25
C ASP A 123 -3.82 -18.05 10.98
N ALA A 124 -4.72 -18.93 11.45
CA ALA A 124 -5.95 -18.55 12.15
C ALA A 124 -5.73 -17.82 13.48
N LEU A 125 -4.54 -17.94 14.10
CA LEU A 125 -4.21 -17.25 15.35
C LEU A 125 -3.78 -15.80 15.10
N LEU A 126 -3.09 -15.54 13.98
CA LEU A 126 -2.64 -14.21 13.58
C LEU A 126 -3.73 -13.42 12.85
N LEU A 127 -4.55 -14.12 12.06
CA LEU A 127 -5.62 -13.58 11.21
C LEU A 127 -6.54 -12.55 11.89
N PRO A 128 -7.09 -12.76 13.11
CA PRO A 128 -8.01 -11.81 13.73
C PRO A 128 -7.41 -10.42 13.95
N THR A 129 -6.09 -10.37 14.15
CA THR A 129 -5.37 -9.14 14.47
C THR A 129 -4.73 -8.49 13.23
N MET A 130 -4.54 -9.25 12.14
CA MET A 130 -3.92 -8.78 10.91
C MET A 130 -4.91 -8.61 9.76
N ALA A 131 -5.80 -9.58 9.54
CA ALA A 131 -6.80 -9.57 8.49
C ALA A 131 -8.15 -10.11 8.97
N PRO A 132 -8.90 -9.32 9.78
CA PRO A 132 -10.17 -9.76 10.37
C PRO A 132 -11.23 -10.14 9.33
N ALA A 133 -11.17 -9.57 8.13
CA ALA A 133 -12.04 -9.93 7.01
C ALA A 133 -11.80 -11.36 6.48
N LEU A 134 -10.60 -11.92 6.68
CA LEU A 134 -10.21 -13.26 6.26
C LEU A 134 -10.36 -14.31 7.36
N VAL A 135 -10.87 -13.93 8.54
CA VAL A 135 -11.13 -14.88 9.63
C VAL A 135 -12.14 -15.93 9.17
N PRO A 136 -11.85 -17.24 9.34
CA PRO A 136 -12.77 -18.30 8.97
C PRO A 136 -14.13 -18.10 9.62
N ARG A 137 -15.18 -18.10 8.81
CA ARG A 137 -16.56 -18.07 9.30
C ARG A 137 -17.19 -19.45 9.10
N PRO A 138 -17.91 -19.97 10.10
CA PRO A 138 -18.74 -21.14 9.89
C PRO A 138 -19.79 -20.82 8.82
N TRP A 139 -20.16 -21.82 8.02
CA TRP A 139 -21.31 -21.70 7.11
C TRP A 139 -22.58 -21.40 7.91
N ASP A 140 -23.55 -20.73 7.29
CA ASP A 140 -24.84 -20.42 7.93
C ASP A 140 -25.58 -21.69 8.39
N SER A 141 -25.30 -22.83 7.75
CA SER A 141 -25.84 -24.15 8.07
C SER A 141 -24.94 -25.01 8.96
N ALA A 142 -23.79 -24.50 9.42
CA ALA A 142 -22.89 -25.24 10.30
C ALA A 142 -23.37 -25.10 11.75
N ASP A 143 -23.84 -26.20 12.33
CA ASP A 143 -24.19 -26.26 13.75
C ASP A 143 -22.98 -25.86 14.60
N ARG A 144 -23.20 -24.88 15.47
CA ARG A 144 -22.17 -24.32 16.34
C ARG A 144 -21.99 -25.25 17.54
N PHE A 145 -21.26 -26.36 17.32
CA PHE A 145 -20.96 -27.42 18.28
C PHE A 145 -22.19 -28.22 18.74
N ALA A 146 -22.26 -29.50 18.32
CA ALA A 146 -22.84 -30.57 19.13
C ALA A 146 -21.71 -31.26 19.89
#